data_AF-X1M1G2-F1
#
_entry.id   AF-X1M1G2-F1
#
_cell.length_a   1.000
_cell.length_b   1.000
_cell.length_c   1.000
_cell.angle_alpha   90.00
_cell.angle_beta   90.00
_cell.angle_gamma   90.00
#
_symmetry.space_group_name_H-M   'P 1'
#
loop_
_entity.id
_entity.type
_entity.pdbx_description
1 polymer ?
#
loop_
_entity_poly.entity_id
_entity_poly.type
_entity_poly.pdbx_seq_one_letter_code
_entity_poly.pdbx_strand_id
1 'polypeptide(L)'
;MAQKQFFENENLKNSTFNPKTDLFYEDAQSVLWDLPGHGDPYDSCGDFYSKGCLNSREHQDKLIFIKRMVSTCLRAECPICYQKWAGKQAHAIAYRLEQAKAGRLFYAKVIHVDISLPEKEYFMVEKDYNKLRRKM
;
A
#
# COMPACT_ATOMS: atom_id res chain seq x y z
N MET A 1 21.28 16.82 -31.82
CA MET A 1 21.33 15.38 -31.48
C MET A 1 22.23 15.25 -30.25
N ALA A 2 21.66 15.23 -29.05
CA ALA A 2 22.42 15.20 -27.80
C ALA A 2 22.47 13.76 -27.25
N GLN A 3 23.68 13.21 -27.17
CA GLN A 3 23.95 11.88 -26.62
C GLN A 3 23.74 11.89 -25.11
N LYS A 4 22.87 11.02 -24.59
CA LYS A 4 22.73 10.77 -23.15
C LYS A 4 23.86 9.84 -22.73
N GLN A 5 24.77 10.33 -21.90
CA GLN A 5 25.76 9.49 -21.20
C GLN A 5 25.04 8.75 -20.08
N PHE A 6 25.02 7.42 -20.17
CA PHE A 6 24.64 6.54 -19.07
C PHE A 6 25.77 6.55 -18.04
N PHE A 7 25.51 7.11 -16.86
CA PHE A 7 26.38 6.91 -15.70
C PHE A 7 26.04 5.53 -15.11
N GLU A 8 26.81 4.51 -15.49
CA GLU A 8 26.81 3.23 -14.78
C GLU A 8 27.49 3.43 -13.42
N ASN A 9 26.71 3.35 -12.35
CA ASN A 9 27.24 3.42 -10.98
C ASN A 9 28.02 2.14 -10.67
N GLU A 10 29.35 2.23 -10.65
CA GLU A 10 30.28 1.14 -10.32
C GLU A 10 30.17 0.62 -8.87
N ASN A 11 29.34 1.25 -8.03
CA ASN A 11 29.14 0.90 -6.62
C ASN A 11 28.30 -0.37 -6.37
N LEU A 12 27.75 -1.02 -7.40
CA LEU A 12 27.06 -2.32 -7.26
C LEU A 12 28.01 -3.51 -7.30
N LYS A 13 29.30 -3.33 -7.63
CA LYS A 13 30.23 -4.46 -7.82
C LYS A 13 30.86 -5.00 -6.52
N ASN A 14 30.70 -4.30 -5.39
CA ASN A 14 31.38 -4.64 -4.14
C ASN A 14 30.46 -4.80 -2.92
N SER A 15 29.16 -5.06 -3.08
CA SER A 15 28.35 -5.47 -1.93
C SER A 15 28.61 -6.95 -1.62
N THR A 16 29.41 -7.21 -0.60
CA THR A 16 29.58 -8.55 -0.03
C THR A 16 28.22 -9.09 0.42
N PHE A 17 27.79 -10.18 -0.22
CA PHE A 17 26.57 -10.91 0.10
C PHE A 17 26.48 -11.22 1.60
N ASN A 18 25.47 -10.67 2.26
CA ASN A 18 25.14 -10.93 3.65
C ASN A 18 23.93 -11.87 3.71
N PRO A 19 24.13 -13.16 4.06
CA PRO A 19 23.07 -14.17 3.99
C PRO A 19 21.91 -13.90 4.95
N LYS A 20 22.02 -12.97 5.91
CA LYS A 20 20.92 -12.59 6.81
C LYS A 20 20.00 -11.50 6.24
N THR A 21 20.48 -10.71 5.27
CA THR A 21 19.70 -9.62 4.65
C THR A 21 19.28 -9.94 3.22
N ASP A 22 20.04 -10.81 2.54
CA ASP A 22 19.91 -10.97 1.10
C ASP A 22 18.97 -12.13 0.71
N LEU A 23 18.73 -13.08 1.63
CA LEU A 23 17.78 -14.19 1.45
C LEU A 23 16.31 -13.74 1.31
N PHE A 24 15.95 -12.52 1.73
CA PHE A 24 14.60 -11.98 1.52
C PHE A 24 14.46 -11.20 0.21
N TYR A 25 15.58 -10.87 -0.45
CA TYR A 25 15.58 -9.96 -1.60
C TYR A 25 15.50 -10.71 -2.94
N GLU A 26 16.16 -11.87 -3.06
CA GLU A 26 16.14 -12.67 -4.29
C GLU A 26 14.77 -13.34 -4.52
N ASP A 27 14.11 -13.83 -3.47
CA ASP A 27 12.76 -14.42 -3.57
C ASP A 27 11.67 -13.38 -3.85
N ALA A 28 11.85 -12.14 -3.39
CA ALA A 28 10.93 -11.03 -3.66
C ALA A 28 10.90 -10.64 -5.15
N GLN A 29 11.97 -10.92 -5.89
CA GLN A 29 12.06 -10.62 -7.32
C GLN A 29 11.22 -11.56 -8.19
N SER A 30 10.74 -12.69 -7.62
CA SER A 30 9.84 -13.64 -8.29
C SER A 30 8.35 -13.30 -8.14
N VAL A 31 8.03 -12.21 -7.42
CA VAL A 31 6.66 -11.90 -7.04
C VAL A 31 6.09 -10.84 -7.99
N LEU A 32 5.03 -11.19 -8.74
CA LEU A 32 4.39 -10.32 -9.75
C LEU A 32 3.73 -9.05 -9.17
N TRP A 33 3.78 -8.83 -7.86
CA TRP A 33 3.09 -7.73 -7.20
C TRP A 33 4.05 -6.87 -6.38
N ASP A 34 3.83 -5.55 -6.46
CA ASP A 34 4.60 -4.58 -5.69
C ASP A 34 4.22 -4.61 -4.21
N LEU A 35 5.24 -4.54 -3.35
CA LEU A 35 5.03 -4.37 -1.92
C LEU A 35 4.36 -3.01 -1.63
N PRO A 36 3.56 -2.89 -0.56
CA PRO A 36 2.99 -1.61 -0.17
C PRO A 36 4.07 -0.53 -0.05
N GLY A 37 3.86 0.59 -0.73
CA GLY A 37 4.82 1.70 -0.79
C GLY A 37 6.07 1.50 -1.64
N HIS A 38 6.21 0.40 -2.38
CA HIS A 38 7.40 0.08 -3.18
C HIS A 38 7.18 0.11 -4.71
N GLY A 39 5.96 0.39 -5.17
CA GLY A 39 5.67 0.56 -6.61
C GLY A 39 5.82 2.01 -7.06
N ASP A 40 5.32 2.32 -8.25
CA ASP A 40 5.42 3.67 -8.81
C ASP A 40 4.17 4.51 -8.54
N PRO A 41 4.30 5.80 -8.16
CA PRO A 41 3.18 6.72 -8.09
C PRO A 41 2.64 7.03 -9.49
N TYR A 42 1.38 7.47 -9.58
CA TYR A 42 0.89 8.08 -10.83
C TYR A 42 1.47 9.48 -11.01
N ASP A 43 1.58 9.93 -12.25
CA ASP A 43 2.17 11.22 -12.63
C ASP A 43 1.61 12.40 -11.82
N SER A 44 0.30 12.40 -11.56
CA SER A 44 -0.38 13.48 -10.84
C SER A 44 -0.50 13.26 -9.33
N CYS A 45 0.16 12.24 -8.77
CA CYS A 45 0.05 11.86 -7.36
C CYS A 45 1.07 12.62 -6.52
N GLY A 46 0.62 13.28 -5.45
CA GLY A 46 1.45 14.18 -4.65
C GLY A 46 1.36 15.65 -5.09
N ASP A 47 0.82 15.91 -6.28
CA ASP A 47 0.63 17.28 -6.78
C ASP A 47 -0.41 18.06 -5.97
N PHE A 48 -0.17 19.36 -5.85
CA PHE A 48 -1.14 20.26 -5.25
C PHE A 48 -2.19 20.67 -6.28
N TYR A 49 -3.45 20.60 -5.86
CA TYR A 49 -4.56 21.19 -6.59
C TYR A 49 -5.45 21.98 -5.64
N SER A 50 -6.20 22.93 -6.19
CA SER A 50 -7.10 23.80 -5.43
C SER A 50 -8.54 23.43 -5.77
N LYS A 51 -9.39 23.28 -4.76
CA LYS A 51 -10.85 23.29 -4.95
C LYS A 51 -11.46 24.38 -4.10
N GLY A 52 -12.53 24.97 -4.60
CA GLY A 52 -13.15 26.11 -3.96
C GLY A 52 -14.28 26.67 -4.80
N CYS A 53 -14.98 27.65 -4.25
CA CYS A 53 -15.96 28.44 -4.99
C CYS A 53 -15.37 29.83 -5.26
N LEU A 54 -15.32 30.20 -6.53
CA LEU A 54 -14.84 31.51 -6.99
C LEU A 54 -15.93 32.58 -6.94
N ASN A 55 -17.20 32.21 -6.75
CA ASN A 55 -18.32 33.15 -6.73
C ASN A 55 -18.41 33.86 -5.37
N SER A 56 -17.56 34.86 -5.17
CA SER A 56 -17.57 35.67 -3.94
C SER A 56 -18.86 36.44 -3.72
N ARG A 57 -19.64 36.77 -4.77
CA ARG A 57 -20.84 37.62 -4.64
C ARG A 57 -21.98 36.95 -3.89
N GLU A 58 -22.08 35.63 -4.00
CA GLU A 58 -23.13 34.83 -3.34
C GLU A 58 -22.68 34.29 -1.98
N HIS A 59 -21.43 34.51 -1.60
CA HIS A 59 -20.95 34.12 -0.28
C HIS A 59 -21.35 35.16 0.78
N GLN A 60 -21.74 34.66 1.95
CA GLN A 60 -22.20 35.47 3.08
C GLN A 60 -21.16 36.51 3.50
N ASP A 61 -19.87 36.16 3.44
CA ASP A 61 -18.74 37.03 3.81
C ASP A 61 -18.15 37.81 2.61
N LYS A 62 -18.69 37.63 1.40
CA LYS A 62 -18.16 38.17 0.14
C LYS A 62 -16.71 37.81 -0.19
N LEU A 63 -16.19 36.73 0.41
CA LEU A 63 -14.81 36.24 0.20
C LEU A 63 -14.78 35.06 -0.76
N ILE A 64 -13.65 34.84 -1.44
CA ILE A 64 -13.42 33.63 -2.23
C ILE A 64 -12.90 32.52 -1.31
N PHE A 65 -13.52 31.34 -1.33
CA PHE A 65 -13.09 30.19 -0.54
C PHE A 65 -12.30 29.22 -1.42
N ILE A 66 -10.98 29.14 -1.20
CA ILE A 66 -10.10 28.18 -1.87
C ILE A 66 -9.41 27.31 -0.82
N LYS A 67 -9.51 25.99 -0.98
CA LYS A 67 -8.77 25.01 -0.20
C LYS A 67 -7.74 24.33 -1.08
N ARG A 68 -6.47 24.45 -0.69
CA ARG A 68 -5.38 23.70 -1.29
C ARG A 68 -5.41 22.26 -0.78
N MET A 69 -5.33 21.30 -1.69
CA MET A 69 -5.35 19.88 -1.42
C MET A 69 -4.24 19.18 -2.20
N VAL A 70 -3.88 17.98 -1.74
CA VAL A 70 -2.89 17.13 -2.40
C VAL A 70 -3.63 16.01 -3.13
N SER A 71 -3.28 15.80 -4.39
CA SER A 71 -3.79 14.72 -5.23
C SER A 71 -3.23 13.39 -4.72
N THR A 72 -4.10 12.40 -4.55
CA THR A 72 -3.72 11.10 -4.00
C THR A 72 -4.32 9.98 -4.83
N CYS A 73 -3.51 9.05 -5.32
CA CYS A 73 -3.99 7.87 -6.06
C CYS A 73 -4.59 6.78 -5.14
N LEU A 74 -4.29 6.81 -3.83
CA LEU A 74 -4.78 5.86 -2.82
C LEU A 74 -4.54 4.38 -3.21
N ARG A 75 -3.44 4.08 -3.89
CA ARG A 75 -3.00 2.71 -4.17
C ARG A 75 -2.11 2.19 -3.04
N ALA A 76 -2.10 0.87 -2.86
CA ALA A 76 -1.27 0.19 -1.86
C ALA A 76 0.22 0.33 -2.18
N GLU A 77 0.58 0.14 -3.45
CA GLU A 77 1.97 0.18 -3.94
C GLU A 77 2.56 1.59 -3.94
N CYS A 78 1.74 2.64 -3.94
CA CYS A 78 2.24 4.01 -4.12
C CYS A 78 3.03 4.51 -2.89
N PRO A 79 4.31 4.91 -3.03
CA PRO A 79 5.17 5.35 -1.93
C PRO A 79 4.66 6.62 -1.23
N ILE A 80 3.90 7.45 -1.94
CA ILE A 80 3.37 8.72 -1.42
C ILE A 80 2.08 8.50 -0.63
N CYS A 81 1.23 7.57 -1.07
CA CYS A 81 -0.14 7.44 -0.57
C CYS A 81 -0.39 6.19 0.27
N TYR A 82 0.56 5.26 0.38
CA TYR A 82 0.34 3.97 1.04
C TYR A 82 -0.23 4.10 2.46
N GLN A 83 0.23 5.07 3.25
CA GLN A 83 -0.29 5.31 4.61
C GLN A 83 -1.76 5.73 4.61
N LYS A 84 -2.15 6.62 3.69
CA LYS A 84 -3.55 7.05 3.54
C LYS A 84 -4.43 5.91 3.04
N TRP A 85 -3.90 5.07 2.14
CA TRP A 85 -4.58 3.86 1.71
C TRP A 85 -4.79 2.90 2.89
N ALA A 86 -3.76 2.63 3.69
CA ALA A 86 -3.85 1.76 4.86
C ALA A 86 -4.88 2.28 5.87
N GLY A 87 -4.88 3.59 6.16
CA GLY A 87 -5.89 4.22 7.00
C GLY A 87 -7.32 4.08 6.45
N LYS A 88 -7.50 4.24 5.13
CA LYS A 88 -8.80 4.03 4.47
C LYS A 88 -9.28 2.58 4.61
N GLN A 89 -8.39 1.60 4.42
CA GLN A 89 -8.73 0.19 4.59
C GLN A 89 -9.09 -0.14 6.04
N ALA A 90 -8.29 0.35 6.99
CA ALA A 90 -8.55 0.19 8.42
C ALA A 90 -9.92 0.77 8.81
N HIS A 91 -10.24 1.98 8.34
CA HIS A 91 -11.54 2.60 8.60
C HIS A 91 -12.70 1.82 7.98
N ALA A 92 -12.54 1.29 6.76
CA ALA A 92 -13.56 0.46 6.13
C ALA A 92 -13.81 -0.83 6.92
N ILE A 93 -12.76 -1.46 7.45
CA ILE A 93 -12.87 -2.64 8.31
C ILE A 93 -13.55 -2.28 9.63
N ALA A 94 -13.09 -1.22 10.30
CA ALA A 94 -13.68 -0.74 11.56
C ALA A 94 -15.18 -0.47 11.41
N TYR A 95 -15.58 0.23 10.34
CA TYR A 95 -16.98 0.47 10.03
C TYR A 95 -17.79 -0.83 9.88
N ARG A 96 -17.26 -1.83 9.17
CA ARG A 96 -17.94 -3.14 9.02
C ARG A 96 -18.12 -3.83 10.37
N LEU A 97 -17.11 -3.79 11.24
CA LEU A 97 -17.17 -4.35 12.60
C LEU A 97 -18.22 -3.64 13.45
N GLU A 98 -18.32 -2.32 13.36
CA GLU A 98 -19.35 -1.54 14.05
C GLU A 98 -20.76 -1.86 13.55
N GLN A 99 -20.97 -1.96 12.23
CA GLN A 99 -22.27 -2.34 11.67
C GLN A 99 -22.68 -3.77 12.08
N ALA A 100 -21.71 -4.68 12.14
CA ALA A 100 -21.91 -6.05 12.63
C ALA A 100 -22.33 -6.06 14.10
N LYS A 101 -21.61 -5.32 14.96
CA LYS A 101 -21.94 -5.18 16.39
C LYS A 101 -23.31 -4.53 16.63
N ALA A 102 -23.72 -3.60 15.76
CA ALA A 102 -25.03 -2.95 15.81
C ALA A 102 -26.19 -3.84 15.35
N GLY A 103 -25.94 -5.11 15.00
CA GLY A 103 -26.96 -6.06 14.55
C GLY A 103 -27.54 -5.75 13.17
N ARG A 104 -26.92 -4.84 12.41
CA ARG A 104 -27.39 -4.42 11.08
C ARG A 104 -26.95 -5.38 9.96
N LEU A 105 -26.03 -6.29 10.25
CA LEU A 105 -25.67 -7.41 9.39
C LEU A 105 -26.14 -8.71 10.04
N PHE A 106 -27.21 -9.30 9.49
CA PHE A 106 -27.86 -10.52 9.98
C PHE A 106 -26.94 -11.75 10.11
N TYR A 107 -25.76 -11.73 9.49
CA TYR A 107 -24.80 -12.85 9.46
C TYR A 107 -23.52 -12.60 10.25
N ALA A 108 -23.40 -11.45 10.95
CA ALA A 108 -22.10 -10.94 11.37
C ALA A 108 -21.87 -11.07 12.88
N LYS A 109 -21.69 -12.30 13.37
CA LYS A 109 -20.91 -12.48 14.60
C LYS A 109 -19.45 -12.20 14.25
N VAL A 110 -18.86 -11.18 14.87
CA VAL A 110 -17.42 -10.89 14.70
C VAL A 110 -16.63 -12.01 15.36
N ILE A 111 -15.80 -12.70 14.59
CA ILE A 111 -14.92 -13.77 15.05
C ILE A 111 -13.49 -13.38 14.64
N HIS A 112 -12.57 -13.43 15.58
CA HIS A 112 -11.14 -13.36 15.28
C HIS A 112 -10.67 -14.79 14.96
N VAL A 113 -10.16 -15.01 13.76
CA VAL A 113 -9.66 -16.32 13.33
C VAL A 113 -8.16 -16.18 13.13
N ASP A 114 -7.41 -16.83 14.01
CA ASP A 114 -5.96 -16.97 13.88
C ASP A 114 -5.66 -18.27 13.16
N ILE A 115 -5.08 -18.18 11.96
CA ILE A 115 -4.63 -19.35 11.21
C ILE A 115 -3.11 -19.40 11.29
N SER A 116 -2.60 -20.25 12.16
CA SER A 116 -1.18 -20.57 12.26
C SER A 116 -0.92 -21.95 11.68
N LEU A 117 0.27 -22.13 11.12
CA LEU A 117 0.74 -23.46 10.76
C LEU A 117 1.09 -24.23 12.04
N PRO A 118 0.93 -25.56 12.06
CA PRO A 118 1.55 -26.36 13.11
C PRO A 118 3.08 -26.27 12.99
N GLU A 119 3.80 -26.18 14.11
CA GLU A 119 5.28 -26.03 14.12
C GLU A 119 6.00 -27.06 13.26
N LYS A 120 5.48 -28.29 13.23
CA LYS A 120 6.00 -29.40 12.42
C LYS A 120 6.01 -29.08 10.92
N GLU A 121 5.21 -28.15 10.43
CA GLU A 121 5.07 -27.81 9.02
C GLU A 121 5.73 -26.47 8.64
N TYR A 122 6.40 -25.79 9.59
CA TYR A 122 7.06 -24.50 9.31
C TYR A 122 8.12 -24.61 8.21
N PHE A 123 8.84 -25.72 8.13
CA PHE A 123 9.85 -25.97 7.09
C PHE A 123 9.26 -25.98 5.67
N MET A 124 7.94 -26.16 5.52
CA MET A 124 7.27 -26.21 4.22
C MET A 124 7.13 -24.82 3.59
N VAL A 125 7.22 -23.74 4.38
CA VAL A 125 7.19 -22.36 3.87
C VAL A 125 8.38 -22.10 2.94
N GLU A 126 9.58 -22.52 3.34
CA GLU A 126 10.80 -22.34 2.56
C GLU A 126 10.94 -23.38 1.45
N LYS A 127 10.60 -24.65 1.72
CA LYS A 127 10.94 -25.76 0.82
C LYS A 127 9.86 -26.13 -0.20
N ASP A 128 8.58 -25.91 0.12
CA ASP A 128 7.48 -26.49 -0.67
C ASP A 128 6.15 -25.73 -0.50
N TYR A 129 6.17 -24.41 -0.71
CA TYR A 129 5.04 -23.50 -0.50
C TYR A 129 3.76 -23.92 -1.24
N ASN A 130 3.90 -24.46 -2.46
CA ASN A 130 2.75 -24.92 -3.26
C ASN A 130 2.03 -26.12 -2.65
N LYS A 131 2.72 -26.95 -1.86
CA LYS A 131 2.11 -28.07 -1.14
C LYS A 131 1.40 -27.58 0.12
N LEU A 132 2.00 -26.62 0.81
CA LEU A 132 1.41 -25.97 1.97
C LEU A 132 0.10 -25.25 1.63
N ARG A 133 0.09 -24.47 0.53
CA ARG A 133 -1.09 -23.73 0.06
C ARG A 133 -2.29 -24.64 -0.24
N ARG A 134 -2.06 -25.91 -0.60
CA ARG A 134 -3.14 -26.88 -0.87
C ARG A 134 -3.74 -27.49 0.39
N LYS A 135 -3.08 -27.34 1.55
CA LYS A 135 -3.56 -27.84 2.85
C LYS A 135 -4.41 -26.82 3.62
N MET A 136 -4.26 -25.54 3.31
CA MET A 136 -5.12 -24.44 3.80
C MET A 136 -6.33 -24.28 2.89
#